data_AF-A0AAN8D1Z8-F1
#
_entry.id   AF-A0AAN8D1Z8-F1
#
_cell.length_a   1.000
_cell.length_b   1.000
_cell.length_c   1.000
_cell.angle_alpha   90.00
_cell.angle_beta   90.00
_cell.angle_gamma   90.00
#
_symmetry.space_group_name_H-M   'P 1'
#
loop_
_entity.id
_entity.type
_entity.pdbx_description
1 polymer ?
#
loop_
_entity_poly.entity_id
_entity_poly.type
_entity_poly.pdbx_seq_one_letter_code
_entity_poly.pdbx_strand_id
1 'polypeptide(L)'
;MALVPFCKTPAGSVRVSRIQLVLYFFLLSLIIYLLYGRKAGVGVKSPHPIFHALELDRGKVMTDMNVIKAAEPQTPLETPWGDPIVWGDNRKSAKRRAKFAHQGIRTGLLALVVGTYARFVHRFLSSAETHFLPGQMVTYYILTDNPNSLDPPHPVGT
;
A
#
# COMPACT_ATOMS: atom_id res chain seq x y z
N MET A 1 -13.04 31.26 -0.73
CA MET A 1 -12.51 30.03 -0.13
C MET A 1 -13.11 29.87 1.24
N ALA A 2 -14.00 28.90 1.43
CA ALA A 2 -14.61 28.61 2.73
C ALA A 2 -14.37 27.12 3.02
N LEU A 3 -13.49 26.86 3.98
CA LEU A 3 -13.37 25.56 4.64
C LEU A 3 -14.13 25.71 5.96
N VAL A 4 -15.27 25.05 6.10
CA VAL A 4 -15.94 24.91 7.39
C VAL A 4 -15.94 23.42 7.76
N PRO A 5 -14.88 22.91 8.41
CA PRO A 5 -14.97 21.60 9.04
C PRO A 5 -15.78 21.77 10.33
N PHE A 6 -17.07 21.48 10.28
CA PHE A 6 -17.89 21.24 11.48
C PHE A 6 -17.49 19.90 12.09
N CYS A 7 -16.29 19.82 12.66
CA CYS A 7 -15.95 18.76 13.58
C CYS A 7 -16.41 19.20 14.97
N LYS A 8 -17.62 18.78 15.34
CA LYS A 8 -18.11 18.86 16.72
C LYS A 8 -17.28 17.89 17.55
N THR A 9 -16.14 18.34 18.08
CA THR A 9 -15.39 17.61 19.10
C THR A 9 -16.26 17.55 20.35
N PRO A 10 -16.65 16.37 20.87
CA PRO A 10 -17.11 16.30 22.25
C PRO A 10 -15.86 16.41 23.12
N ALA A 11 -15.37 17.63 23.29
CA ALA A 11 -14.37 17.94 24.32
C ALA A 11 -15.07 17.90 25.67
N GLY A 12 -15.36 16.69 26.16
CA GLY A 12 -15.53 16.48 27.58
C GLY A 12 -14.19 16.75 28.24
N SER A 13 -14.15 17.63 29.23
CA SER A 13 -12.96 17.80 30.07
C SER A 13 -12.72 16.48 30.79
N VAL A 14 -11.86 15.63 30.23
CA VAL A 14 -11.46 14.37 30.88
C VAL A 14 -10.54 14.78 32.02
N ARG A 15 -11.15 15.04 33.18
CA ARG A 15 -10.43 15.28 34.43
C ARG A 15 -9.85 13.94 34.91
N VAL A 16 -8.74 13.54 34.32
CA VAL A 16 -8.02 12.31 34.70
C VAL A 16 -7.48 12.51 36.11
N SER A 17 -8.01 11.74 37.07
CA SER A 17 -7.48 11.77 38.43
C SER A 17 -6.06 11.18 38.47
N ARG A 18 -5.23 11.58 39.45
CA ARG A 18 -3.87 11.03 39.63
C ARG A 18 -3.87 9.50 39.69
N ILE A 19 -4.92 8.92 40.24
CA ILE A 19 -5.12 7.45 40.34
C ILE A 19 -5.35 6.84 38.96
N GLN A 20 -6.17 7.47 38.10
CA GLN A 20 -6.39 7.00 36.73
C GLN A 20 -5.11 7.06 35.88
N LEU A 21 -4.27 8.08 36.09
CA LEU A 21 -2.99 8.19 35.40
C LEU A 21 -2.04 7.05 35.82
N VAL A 22 -1.94 6.77 37.11
CA VAL A 22 -1.14 5.64 37.64
C VAL A 22 -1.67 4.30 37.12
N LEU A 23 -2.99 4.13 37.08
CA LEU A 23 -3.61 2.92 36.51
C LEU A 23 -3.26 2.76 35.02
N TYR A 24 -3.29 3.84 34.24
CA TYR A 24 -2.92 3.82 32.83
C TYR A 24 -1.45 3.45 32.63
N PHE A 25 -0.54 3.99 33.46
CA PHE A 25 0.88 3.64 33.43
C PHE A 25 1.13 2.17 33.81
N PHE A 26 0.41 1.66 34.82
CA PHE A 26 0.50 0.26 35.20
C PHE A 26 0.00 -0.67 34.09
N LEU A 27 -1.14 -0.33 33.47
CA LEU A 27 -1.73 -1.09 32.38
C LEU A 27 -0.83 -1.07 31.13
N LEU A 28 -0.23 0.08 30.81
CA LEU A 28 0.74 0.23 29.72
C LEU A 28 1.99 -0.60 29.99
N SER A 29 2.53 -0.58 31.21
CA SER A 29 3.67 -1.40 31.62
C SER A 29 3.36 -2.91 31.50
N LEU A 30 2.16 -3.33 31.93
CA LEU A 30 1.71 -4.71 31.78
C LEU A 30 1.60 -5.14 30.32
N ILE A 31 1.06 -4.28 29.45
CA ILE A 31 0.98 -4.53 28.00
C ILE A 31 2.38 -4.65 27.40
N ILE A 32 3.29 -3.74 27.74
CA ILE A 32 4.69 -3.78 27.28
C ILE A 32 5.36 -5.07 27.75
N TYR A 33 5.18 -5.45 29.02
CA TYR A 33 5.70 -6.69 29.59
C TYR A 33 5.15 -7.93 28.88
N LEU A 34 3.85 -7.97 28.58
CA LEU A 34 3.23 -9.07 27.83
C LEU A 34 3.71 -9.14 26.38
N LEU A 35 3.88 -8.00 25.71
CA LEU A 35 4.42 -7.93 24.36
C LEU A 35 5.91 -8.34 24.31
N TYR A 36 6.67 -8.01 25.35
CA TYR A 36 8.08 -8.38 25.46
C TYR A 36 8.27 -9.85 25.87
N GLY A 37 7.52 -10.32 26.86
CA GLY A 37 7.48 -11.72 27.29
C GLY A 37 6.99 -12.66 26.18
N ARG A 38 6.08 -12.19 25.32
CA ARG A 38 5.67 -12.91 24.11
C ARG A 38 6.75 -12.97 23.02
N LYS A 39 7.79 -12.11 23.08
CA LYS A 39 8.98 -12.25 22.24
C LYS A 39 10.05 -13.20 22.80
N ALA A 40 9.96 -13.59 24.07
CA ALA A 40 10.89 -14.56 24.68
C ALA A 40 10.49 -16.04 24.46
N GLY A 41 9.28 -16.30 23.96
CA GLY A 41 8.77 -17.65 23.64
C GLY A 41 8.88 -18.06 22.16
N VAL A 42 9.38 -17.19 21.28
CA VAL A 42 9.70 -17.54 19.89
C VAL A 42 11.21 -17.38 19.75
N GLY A 43 11.92 -18.52 19.84
CA GLY A 43 13.35 -18.58 19.60
C GLY A 43 13.68 -18.02 18.22
N VAL A 44 14.15 -16.78 18.17
CA VAL A 44 14.83 -16.23 17.01
C VAL A 44 16.22 -16.85 17.02
N LYS A 45 16.36 -17.97 16.33
CA LYS A 45 17.64 -18.45 15.86
C LYS A 45 17.92 -17.72 14.55
N SER A 46 18.51 -16.53 14.63
CA SER A 46 19.34 -16.02 13.52
C SER A 46 20.72 -16.66 13.70
N PRO A 47 21.14 -17.44 12.70
CA PRO A 47 22.26 -16.97 11.89
C PRO A 47 21.96 -17.20 10.41
N HIS A 48 22.17 -16.19 9.57
CA HIS A 48 22.31 -16.42 8.13
C HIS A 48 23.50 -17.36 7.91
N PRO A 49 23.30 -18.58 7.37
CA PRO A 49 24.41 -19.40 6.93
C PRO A 49 24.80 -18.92 5.54
N ILE A 50 26.01 -18.40 5.51
CA ILE A 50 26.94 -18.31 4.39
C ILE A 50 26.69 -19.41 3.36
N PHE A 51 26.63 -18.99 2.09
CA PHE A 51 26.62 -19.79 0.88
C PHE A 51 27.43 -21.09 1.00
N HIS A 52 26.74 -22.23 1.03
CA HIS A 52 27.31 -23.53 0.71
C HIS A 52 26.39 -24.24 -0.29
N ALA A 53 26.75 -24.15 -1.57
CA ALA A 53 26.43 -25.14 -2.59
C ALA A 53 27.39 -24.94 -3.78
N LEU A 54 28.68 -25.06 -3.51
CA LEU A 54 29.66 -25.45 -4.52
C LEU A 54 29.84 -26.96 -4.35
N GLU A 55 28.78 -27.70 -4.68
CA GLU A 55 28.83 -29.16 -4.76
C GLU A 55 29.39 -29.50 -6.14
N LEU A 56 30.69 -29.79 -6.14
CA LEU A 56 31.43 -30.30 -7.28
C LEU A 56 31.00 -31.76 -7.52
N ASP A 57 29.82 -31.97 -8.13
CA ASP A 57 29.51 -33.27 -8.72
C ASP A 57 30.16 -33.37 -10.11
N ARG A 58 31.42 -33.81 -10.08
CA ARG A 58 32.17 -34.23 -11.26
C ARG A 58 31.62 -35.59 -11.69
N GLY A 59 30.66 -35.64 -12.61
CA GLY A 59 30.33 -36.93 -13.22
C GLY A 59 29.07 -37.09 -14.07
N LYS A 60 28.71 -36.19 -14.99
CA LYS A 60 27.99 -36.63 -16.21
C LYS A 60 28.14 -35.68 -17.38
N VAL A 61 28.79 -36.21 -18.42
CA VAL A 61 29.06 -35.59 -19.72
C VAL A 61 27.78 -35.55 -20.57
N MET A 62 27.58 -34.40 -21.22
CA MET A 62 26.93 -34.18 -22.51
C MET A 62 25.47 -34.60 -22.69
N THR A 63 24.54 -33.65 -22.53
CA THR A 63 23.59 -33.21 -23.59
C THR A 63 22.69 -32.14 -23.02
N ASP A 64 22.96 -30.87 -23.35
CA ASP A 64 21.87 -29.99 -23.75
C ASP A 64 22.42 -28.86 -24.61
N MET A 65 22.26 -29.04 -25.91
CA MET A 65 22.38 -27.94 -26.86
C MET A 65 21.13 -27.07 -26.69
N ASN A 66 21.39 -25.78 -26.48
CA ASN A 66 20.61 -24.71 -27.10
C ASN A 66 19.28 -24.32 -26.44
N VAL A 67 19.36 -23.48 -25.40
CA VAL A 67 18.59 -22.24 -25.38
C VAL A 67 19.50 -21.18 -24.76
N ILE A 68 20.16 -20.34 -25.56
CA ILE A 68 20.56 -19.02 -25.07
C ILE A 68 19.24 -18.32 -24.78
N LYS A 69 18.72 -18.51 -23.57
CA LYS A 69 17.61 -17.73 -23.07
C LYS A 69 18.21 -16.35 -22.94
N ALA A 70 17.98 -15.51 -23.95
CA ALA A 70 18.33 -14.11 -23.90
C ALA A 70 17.96 -13.63 -22.50
N ALA A 71 18.96 -13.23 -21.72
CA ALA A 71 18.77 -12.87 -20.34
C ALA A 71 17.87 -11.63 -20.35
N GLU A 72 16.57 -11.87 -20.17
CA GLU A 72 15.56 -10.84 -19.90
C GLU A 72 16.17 -9.88 -18.88
N PRO A 73 16.25 -8.57 -19.19
CA PRO A 73 16.81 -7.59 -18.28
C PRO A 73 16.15 -7.74 -16.91
N GLN A 74 16.93 -8.16 -15.90
CA GLN A 74 16.38 -8.38 -14.57
C GLN A 74 16.06 -7.02 -13.94
N THR A 75 14.80 -6.62 -14.01
CA THR A 75 14.31 -5.44 -13.29
C THR A 75 14.48 -5.65 -11.79
N PRO A 76 15.10 -4.71 -11.04
CA PRO A 76 15.29 -4.85 -9.60
C PRO A 76 13.96 -5.03 -8.87
N LEU A 77 13.81 -6.08 -8.07
CA LEU A 77 12.52 -6.37 -7.41
C LEU A 77 12.28 -5.50 -6.16
N GLU A 78 13.33 -4.98 -5.56
CA GLU A 78 13.29 -4.26 -4.29
C GLU A 78 14.31 -3.10 -4.31
N THR A 79 14.04 -2.07 -3.51
CA THR A 79 14.99 -0.97 -3.27
C THR A 79 16.15 -1.43 -2.36
N PRO A 80 17.27 -0.69 -2.30
CA PRO A 80 18.39 -1.03 -1.40
C PRO A 80 18.02 -1.10 0.09
N TRP A 81 16.90 -0.50 0.48
CA TRP A 81 16.37 -0.53 1.86
C TRP A 81 15.23 -1.54 2.04
N GLY A 82 14.99 -2.42 1.07
CA GLY A 82 14.08 -3.56 1.18
C GLY A 82 12.61 -3.30 0.83
N ASP A 83 12.28 -2.18 0.18
CA ASP A 83 10.90 -1.91 -0.27
C ASP A 83 10.61 -2.55 -1.63
N PRO A 84 9.45 -3.19 -1.83
CA PRO A 84 9.10 -3.83 -3.09
C PRO A 84 8.86 -2.81 -4.20
N ILE A 85 9.50 -3.03 -5.35
CA ILE A 85 9.27 -2.23 -6.57
C ILE A 85 8.20 -2.92 -7.42
N VAL A 86 7.18 -2.16 -7.85
CA VAL A 86 6.05 -2.67 -8.62
C VAL A 86 6.34 -2.53 -10.12
N TRP A 87 6.63 -3.65 -10.76
CA TRP A 87 6.78 -3.74 -12.22
C TRP A 87 5.60 -4.46 -12.84
N GLY A 88 4.87 -3.75 -13.71
CA GLY A 88 3.84 -4.28 -14.60
C GLY A 88 2.88 -5.30 -13.97
N ASP A 89 2.25 -6.07 -14.85
CA ASP A 89 1.41 -7.18 -14.47
C ASP A 89 2.23 -8.46 -14.39
N ASN A 90 2.39 -8.97 -13.17
CA ASN A 90 3.06 -10.23 -12.88
C ASN A 90 2.23 -11.04 -11.87
N ARG A 91 2.55 -12.32 -11.71
CA ARG A 91 1.79 -13.21 -10.81
C ARG A 91 1.79 -12.72 -9.36
N LYS A 92 2.84 -12.05 -8.89
CA LYS A 92 2.92 -11.50 -7.53
C LYS A 92 2.01 -10.27 -7.37
N SER A 93 1.99 -9.35 -8.35
CA SER A 93 1.10 -8.18 -8.32
C SER A 93 -0.37 -8.57 -8.46
N ALA A 94 -0.69 -9.56 -9.31
CA ALA A 94 -2.04 -10.14 -9.41
C ALA A 94 -2.53 -10.73 -8.07
N LYS A 95 -1.70 -11.53 -7.38
CA LYS A 95 -2.05 -12.09 -6.07
C LYS A 95 -2.29 -11.01 -5.01
N ARG A 96 -1.50 -9.93 -5.01
CA ARG A 96 -1.72 -8.79 -4.10
C ARG A 96 -3.02 -8.06 -4.40
N ARG A 97 -3.32 -7.76 -5.68
CA ARG A 97 -4.59 -7.14 -6.09
C ARG A 97 -5.79 -7.97 -5.63
N ALA A 98 -5.77 -9.29 -5.84
CA ALA A 98 -6.83 -10.18 -5.38
C ALA A 98 -7.01 -10.13 -3.85
N LYS A 99 -5.91 -10.13 -3.08
CA LYS A 99 -5.98 -10.01 -1.61
C LYS A 99 -6.65 -8.71 -1.18
N PHE A 100 -6.32 -7.59 -1.82
CA PHE A 100 -6.88 -6.29 -1.49
C PHE A 100 -8.34 -6.14 -1.91
N ALA A 101 -8.74 -6.78 -3.01
CA ALA A 101 -10.13 -6.74 -3.47
C ALA A 101 -11.14 -7.27 -2.44
N HIS A 102 -10.72 -8.21 -1.59
CA HIS A 102 -11.56 -8.80 -0.54
C HIS A 102 -11.59 -8.00 0.78
N GLN A 103 -10.77 -6.95 0.92
CA GLN A 103 -10.60 -6.24 2.19
C GLN A 103 -11.55 -5.02 2.35
N GLY A 104 -12.33 -4.68 1.33
CA GLY A 104 -13.27 -3.56 1.38
C GLY A 104 -12.58 -2.21 1.59
N ILE A 105 -11.39 -2.03 1.01
CA ILE A 105 -10.60 -0.81 1.16
C ILE A 105 -11.28 0.33 0.40
N ARG A 106 -11.34 1.51 1.04
CA ARG A 106 -11.78 2.76 0.43
C ARG A 106 -10.56 3.59 0.05
N THR A 107 -10.46 3.95 -1.22
CA THR A 107 -9.33 4.71 -1.76
C THR A 107 -9.79 6.10 -2.17
N GLY A 108 -9.07 7.14 -1.72
CA GLY A 108 -9.28 8.49 -2.24
C GLY A 108 -8.33 8.77 -3.40
N LEU A 109 -8.85 9.31 -4.51
CA LEU A 109 -8.05 9.85 -5.61
C LEU A 109 -8.19 11.37 -5.63
N LEU A 110 -7.11 12.07 -5.26
CA LEU A 110 -7.05 13.53 -5.30
C LEU A 110 -6.42 13.99 -6.62
N ALA A 111 -7.10 14.90 -7.33
CA ALA A 111 -6.56 15.55 -8.52
C ALA A 111 -6.76 17.07 -8.46
N LEU A 112 -5.75 17.81 -8.88
CA LEU A 112 -5.78 19.27 -9.00
C LEU A 112 -5.92 19.66 -10.47
N VAL A 113 -6.96 20.42 -10.79
CA VAL A 113 -7.35 20.80 -12.14
C VAL A 113 -7.48 22.32 -12.19
N VAL A 114 -6.41 22.99 -12.61
CA VAL A 114 -6.32 24.46 -12.60
C VAL A 114 -6.14 24.99 -14.01
N GLY A 115 -6.83 26.07 -14.37
CA GLY A 115 -6.70 26.74 -15.66
C GLY A 115 -6.93 25.81 -16.85
N THR A 116 -5.95 25.72 -17.74
CA THR A 116 -6.08 24.97 -19.02
C THR A 116 -6.14 23.45 -18.84
N TYR A 117 -5.85 22.93 -17.65
CA TYR A 117 -5.96 21.50 -17.35
C TYR A 117 -7.41 21.01 -17.26
N ALA A 118 -8.38 21.92 -17.10
CA ALA A 118 -9.81 21.63 -17.12
C ALA A 118 -10.24 20.76 -18.32
N ARG A 119 -9.63 20.97 -19.50
CA ARG A 119 -9.94 20.19 -20.71
C ARG A 119 -9.66 18.69 -20.61
N PHE A 120 -8.83 18.26 -19.65
CA PHE A 120 -8.43 16.86 -19.50
C PHE A 120 -9.25 16.10 -18.46
N VAL A 121 -10.01 16.79 -17.60
CA VAL A 121 -10.62 16.18 -16.41
C VAL A 121 -11.60 15.06 -16.77
N HIS A 122 -12.44 15.25 -17.79
CA HIS A 122 -13.38 14.23 -18.22
C HIS A 122 -12.70 12.98 -18.76
N ARG A 123 -11.63 13.13 -19.55
CA ARG A 123 -10.85 11.99 -20.06
C ARG A 123 -10.09 11.27 -18.96
N PHE A 124 -9.57 12.03 -18.00
CA PHE A 124 -8.92 11.49 -16.81
C PHE A 124 -9.89 10.65 -15.98
N LEU A 125 -11.06 11.19 -15.65
CA LEU A 125 -12.09 10.47 -14.88
C LEU A 125 -12.57 9.22 -15.63
N SER A 126 -12.87 9.34 -16.93
CA SER A 126 -13.30 8.20 -17.75
C SER A 126 -12.24 7.09 -17.79
N SER A 127 -10.96 7.44 -17.89
CA SER A 127 -9.88 6.44 -17.84
C SER A 127 -9.74 5.83 -16.46
N ALA A 128 -9.95 6.62 -15.40
CA ALA A 128 -9.85 6.17 -14.02
C ALA A 128 -10.94 5.14 -13.70
N GLU A 129 -12.19 5.36 -14.11
CA GLU A 129 -13.26 4.37 -13.93
C GLU A 129 -12.90 3.00 -14.50
N THR A 130 -12.30 2.96 -15.69
CA THR A 130 -11.96 1.69 -16.36
C THR A 130 -10.71 1.02 -15.78
N HIS A 131 -9.71 1.80 -15.33
CA HIS A 131 -8.36 1.26 -15.05
C HIS A 131 -7.90 1.43 -13.59
N PHE A 132 -8.44 2.40 -12.86
CA PHE A 132 -8.02 2.73 -11.51
C PHE A 132 -8.87 1.99 -10.48
N LEU A 133 -8.39 0.81 -10.09
CA LEU A 133 -9.02 -0.05 -9.07
C LEU A 133 -10.48 -0.42 -9.40
N PRO A 134 -10.73 -1.06 -10.56
CA PRO A 134 -12.09 -1.45 -10.96
C PRO A 134 -12.73 -2.36 -9.89
N GLY A 135 -14.00 -2.10 -9.58
CA GLY A 135 -14.77 -2.84 -8.57
C GLY A 135 -14.38 -2.56 -7.12
N GLN A 136 -13.54 -1.56 -6.86
CA GLN A 136 -13.26 -1.06 -5.50
C GLN A 136 -13.96 0.28 -5.25
N MET A 137 -14.18 0.61 -3.98
CA MET A 137 -14.79 1.89 -3.61
C MET A 137 -13.76 3.02 -3.69
N VAL A 138 -13.87 3.84 -4.73
CA VAL A 138 -12.99 5.00 -4.96
C VAL A 138 -13.77 6.30 -4.79
N THR A 139 -13.20 7.25 -4.04
CA THR A 139 -13.73 8.61 -3.89
C THR A 139 -12.83 9.59 -4.63
N TYR A 140 -13.37 10.29 -5.63
CA TYR A 140 -12.64 11.34 -6.35
C TYR A 140 -12.75 12.68 -5.64
N TYR A 141 -11.59 13.29 -5.36
CA TYR A 141 -11.47 14.63 -4.82
C TYR A 141 -10.87 15.52 -5.90
N ILE A 142 -11.70 16.27 -6.60
CA ILE A 142 -11.25 17.18 -7.66
C ILE A 142 -11.19 18.60 -7.12
N LEU A 143 -9.98 19.12 -6.96
CA LEU A 143 -9.74 20.53 -6.62
C LEU A 143 -9.64 21.31 -7.92
N THR A 144 -10.52 22.28 -8.15
CA THR A 144 -10.50 23.10 -9.37
C THR A 144 -10.75 24.57 -9.08
N ASP A 145 -10.14 25.43 -9.91
CA ASP A 145 -10.39 26.87 -9.95
C ASP A 145 -11.65 27.23 -10.77
N ASN A 146 -12.15 26.29 -11.59
CA ASN A 146 -13.34 26.46 -12.41
C ASN A 146 -14.30 25.26 -12.27
N PRO A 147 -15.31 25.33 -11.38
CA PRO A 147 -16.23 24.21 -11.14
C PRO A 147 -17.07 23.84 -12.36
N ASN A 148 -17.36 24.79 -13.26
CA ASN A 148 -18.14 24.55 -14.46
C ASN A 148 -17.44 23.58 -15.44
N SER A 149 -16.14 23.32 -15.25
CA SER A 149 -15.40 22.33 -16.03
C SER A 149 -15.82 20.88 -15.75
N LEU A 150 -16.60 20.65 -14.69
CA LEU A 150 -17.15 19.36 -14.30
C LEU A 150 -18.65 19.22 -14.62
N ASP A 151 -19.24 20.20 -15.29
CA ASP A 151 -20.64 20.19 -15.68
C ASP A 151 -20.78 19.79 -17.17
N PRO A 152 -21.59 18.76 -17.50
CA PRO A 152 -22.39 17.94 -16.60
C PRO A 152 -21.55 16.92 -15.79
N PRO A 153 -22.07 16.45 -14.65
CA PRO A 153 -21.36 15.50 -13.79
C PRO A 153 -20.88 14.28 -14.58
N HIS A 154 -19.63 13.86 -14.35
CA HIS A 154 -19.12 12.64 -14.96
C HIS A 154 -19.83 11.41 -14.36
N PRO A 155 -20.33 10.47 -15.17
CA PRO A 155 -20.90 9.23 -14.66
C PRO A 155 -19.83 8.40 -13.95
N VAL A 156 -20.15 7.87 -12.77
CA VAL A 156 -19.26 7.04 -11.93
C VAL A 156 -19.98 5.72 -11.65
N GLY A 157 -19.25 4.60 -11.69
CA GLY A 157 -19.75 3.28 -11.26
C GLY A 157 -20.53 2.49 -12.32
N THR A 158 -20.07 2.48 -13.57
CA THR A 158 -20.56 1.55 -14.61
C THR A 158 -20.13 0.11 -14.36
#